data_AF-A0A6S7CYN4-F1
#
_entry.id   AF-A0A6S7CYN4-F1
#
_cell.length_a   1.000
_cell.length_b   1.000
_cell.length_c   1.000
_cell.angle_alpha   90.00
_cell.angle_beta   90.00
_cell.angle_gamma   90.00
#
_symmetry.space_group_name_H-M   'P 1'
#
loop_
_entity.id
_entity.type
_entity.pdbx_description
1 polymer ?
#
loop_
_entity_poly.entity_id
_entity_poly.type
_entity_poly.pdbx_seq_one_letter_code
_entity_poly.pdbx_strand_id
1 'polypeptide(L)' 'MLTSDDVPHTIVREAERWHADLVVVGTRGRRGLARWFLGSVAARTARITHTPLLLAHPRLDS' A
#
# COMPACT_ATOMS: atom_id res chain seq x y z
N MET A 1 19.04 -3.94 2.49
CA MET A 1 18.60 -4.14 1.09
C MET A 1 17.14 -4.56 1.14
N LEU A 2 16.20 -3.61 1.09
CA LEU A 2 14.76 -3.90 1.12
C LEU A 2 14.35 -4.41 -0.26
N THR A 3 14.38 -5.72 -0.45
CA THR A 3 13.70 -6.37 -1.59
C THR A 3 12.19 -6.22 -1.40
N SER A 4 11.44 -6.10 -2.50
CA SER A 4 9.97 -5.92 -2.46
C SER A 4 9.22 -7.03 -1.68
N ASP A 5 9.84 -8.18 -1.45
CA ASP A 5 9.32 -9.25 -0.58
C ASP A 5 9.25 -8.87 0.90
N ASP A 6 10.13 -7.97 1.37
CA ASP A 6 10.24 -7.55 2.77
C ASP A 6 9.35 -6.33 3.09
N VAL A 7 9.03 -5.52 2.08
CA VAL A 7 8.26 -4.29 2.27
C VAL A 7 6.87 -4.54 2.88
N PRO A 8 6.05 -5.51 2.41
CA PRO A 8 4.73 -5.78 2.99
C PRO A 8 4.81 -6.21 4.46
N HIS A 9 5.76 -7.08 4.79
CA HIS A 9 5.96 -7.56 6.17
C HIS A 9 6.41 -6.44 7.09
N THR A 10 7.30 -5.57 6.61
CA THR A 10 7.72 -4.38 7.35
C THR A 10 6.56 -3.42 7.60
N ILE A 11 5.69 -3.19 6.60
CA ILE A 11 4.50 -2.34 6.77
C ILE A 11 3.56 -2.91 7.83
N VAL A 12 3.23 -4.21 7.77
CA VAL A 12 2.34 -4.83 8.75
C VAL A 12 2.94 -4.81 10.16
N ARG A 13 4.23 -5.17 10.29
CA ARG A 13 4.94 -5.14 11.56
C ARG A 13 4.92 -3.75 12.19
N GLU A 14 5.15 -2.68 11.41
CA GLU A 14 5.10 -1.32 11.96
C GLU A 14 3.66 -0.87 12.27
N ALA A 15 2.67 -1.25 11.47
CA ALA A 15 1.27 -0.96 11.76
C ALA A 15 0.82 -1.58 13.10
N GLU A 16 1.21 -2.83 13.35
CA GLU A 16 0.98 -3.52 14.63
C GLU A 16 1.71 -2.82 15.79
N ARG A 17 3.01 -2.52 15.62
CA ARG A 17 3.81 -1.84 16.66
C ARG A 17 3.25 -0.47 17.04
N TRP A 18 2.67 0.24 16.08
CA TRP A 18 2.10 1.56 16.30
C TRP A 18 0.66 1.51 16.80
N HIS A 19 0.05 0.32 16.87
CA HIS A 19 -1.40 0.16 17.10
C HIS A 19 -2.20 1.03 16.12
N ALA A 20 -1.79 1.04 14.85
CA ALA A 20 -2.44 1.85 13.84
C ALA A 20 -3.87 1.33 13.57
N ASP A 21 -4.83 2.26 13.56
CA ASP A 21 -6.22 1.95 13.18
C ASP A 21 -6.43 1.85 11.66
N LEU A 22 -5.51 2.43 10.88
CA LEU A 22 -5.58 2.47 9.41
C LEU A 22 -4.19 2.62 8.77
N VAL A 23 -3.93 1.82 7.74
CA VAL A 23 -2.76 1.97 6.86
C VAL A 23 -3.19 2.63 5.55
N VAL A 24 -2.60 3.75 5.19
CA VAL A 24 -2.87 4.45 3.92
C VAL A 24 -1.71 4.26 2.95
N VAL A 25 -1.99 3.72 1.76
CA VAL A 25 -0.99 3.53 0.70
C VAL A 25 -1.34 4.39 -0.50
N GLY A 26 -0.47 5.34 -0.82
CA GLY A 26 -0.59 6.16 -2.03
C GLY A 26 -0.13 5.41 -3.28
N THR A 27 -0.93 5.40 -4.34
CA THR A 27 -0.52 4.87 -5.64
C THR A 27 0.11 5.97 -6.49
N ARG A 28 1.34 5.80 -7.00
CA ARG A 28 1.98 6.81 -7.86
C ARG A 28 1.42 6.75 -9.28
N GLY A 29 0.80 7.84 -9.73
CA GLY A 29 0.40 8.04 -11.13
C GLY A 29 1.60 8.27 -12.03
N ARG A 30 2.19 7.19 -12.57
CA ARG A 30 3.13 7.31 -13.70
C ARG A 30 2.37 6.97 -14.98
N ARG A 31 1.88 8.02 -15.65
CA ARG A 31 1.48 8.06 -17.08
C ARG A 31 0.47 6.98 -17.51
N GLY A 32 -0.82 7.26 -17.33
CA GLY A 32 -1.85 6.94 -18.33
C GLY A 32 -2.35 5.51 -18.54
N LEU A 33 -1.73 4.43 -18.02
CA LEU A 33 -2.15 3.05 -18.38
C LEU A 33 -2.32 2.04 -17.23
N ALA A 34 -2.34 2.44 -15.96
CA ALA A 34 -2.42 1.49 -14.84
C ALA A 34 -3.54 1.79 -13.83
N ARG A 35 -4.73 2.20 -14.30
CA ARG A 35 -5.91 2.53 -13.45
C ARG A 35 -6.39 1.37 -12.54
N TRP A 36 -5.78 0.18 -12.64
CA TRP A 36 -6.16 -1.03 -11.91
C TRP A 36 -5.00 -1.86 -11.35
N PHE A 37 -3.74 -1.43 -11.49
CA PHE A 37 -2.66 -2.18 -10.82
C PHE A 37 -2.60 -1.76 -9.35
N LEU A 38 -3.31 -2.53 -8.51
CA LEU A 38 -2.99 -2.70 -7.10
C LEU A 38 -1.47 -2.94 -7.04
N GLY A 39 -0.69 -1.95 -6.62
CA GLY A 39 0.78 -2.09 -6.63
C GLY A 39 1.17 -3.38 -5.91
N SER A 40 2.17 -4.11 -6.40
CA SER A 40 2.53 -5.44 -5.87
C SER A 40 2.70 -5.46 -4.35
N VAL A 41 3.23 -4.36 -3.79
CA VAL A 41 3.32 -4.12 -2.35
C VAL A 41 1.93 -3.97 -1.72
N ALA A 42 1.09 -3.05 -2.20
CA ALA A 42 -0.25 -2.82 -1.66
C ALA A 42 -1.12 -4.10 -1.70
N ALA A 43 -1.06 -4.84 -2.80
CA ALA A 43 -1.76 -6.11 -2.96
C ALA A 43 -1.29 -7.15 -1.93
N ARG A 44 0.03 -7.27 -1.74
CA ARG A 44 0.59 -8.23 -0.79
C ARG A 44 0.34 -7.81 0.65
N THR A 45 0.42 -6.52 0.98
CA THR A 45 0.09 -5.98 2.30
C THR A 45 -1.37 -6.24 2.63
N ALA A 46 -2.30 -5.94 1.71
CA ALA A 46 -3.73 -6.17 1.91
C ALA A 46 -4.08 -7.65 2.19
N ARG A 47 -3.27 -8.59 1.68
CA ARG A 47 -3.45 -10.03 1.93
C ARG A 47 -2.96 -10.49 3.30
N ILE A 48 -2.06 -9.76 3.95
CA ILE A 48 -1.37 -10.22 5.18
C ILE A 48 -1.61 -9.30 6.38
N THR A 49 -2.19 -8.12 6.19
CA THR A 49 -2.46 -7.15 7.26
C THR A 49 -3.74 -7.49 8.03
N HIS A 50 -3.71 -7.27 9.35
CA HIS A 50 -4.91 -7.24 10.19
C HIS A 50 -5.47 -5.81 10.38
N THR A 51 -4.67 -4.80 10.08
CA THR A 51 -5.11 -3.40 10.10
C THR A 51 -5.81 -3.03 8.79
N PRO A 52 -6.94 -2.30 8.83
CA PRO A 52 -7.60 -1.76 7.65
C PRO A 52 -6.62 -1.05 6.71
N LEU A 53 -6.80 -1.22 5.39
CA LEU A 53 -5.92 -0.64 4.38
C LEU A 53 -6.70 0.19 3.37
N LEU A 54 -6.33 1.48 3.25
CA LEU A 54 -6.91 2.42 2.30
C LEU A 54 -5.93 2.72 1.17
N LEU A 55 -6.41 2.63 -0.06
CA LEU A 55 -5.64 3.05 -1.23
C LEU A 55 -6.02 4.46 -1.64
N ALA A 56 -5.04 5.35 -1.60
CA ALA A 56 -5.20 6.73 -2.03
C ALA A 56 -4.75 6.87 -3.49
N HIS A 57 -5.69 7.19 -4.37
CA HIS A 57 -5.42 7.52 -5.76
C HIS A 57 -5.36 9.05 -5.93
N PRO A 58 -4.37 9.59 -6.66
CA PRO A 58 -4.38 11.01 -6.98
C PRO A 58 -5.63 11.32 -7.81
N ARG A 59 -6.38 12.34 -7.39
CA ARG A 59 -7.42 12.92 -8.25
C ARG A 59 -6.69 13.57 -9.41
N LEU A 60 -7.04 13.17 -10.63
CA LEU A 60 -6.69 13.92 -11.83
C LEU A 60 -7.76 14.99 -11.96
N ASP A 61 -7.55 16.13 -11.33
CA ASP A 61 -8.25 17.36 -11.69
C ASP A 61 -7.79 17.76 -13.10
N SER A 62 -8.74 17.79 -14.05
CA SER A 62 -8.58 18.29 -15.42
C SER A 62 -9.41 19.55 -15.58
#